data_AF-A0A524LXB7-F1
#
_entry.id   AF-A0A524LXB7-F1
#
_cell.length_a   1.000
_cell.length_b   1.000
_cell.length_c   1.000
_cell.angle_alpha   90.00
_cell.angle_beta   90.00
_cell.angle_gamma   90.00
#
_symmetry.space_group_name_H-M   'P 1'
#
loop_
_entity.id
_entity.type
_entity.pdbx_description
1 polymer ?
#
loop_
_entity_poly.entity_id
_entity_poly.type
_entity_poly.pdbx_seq_one_letter_code
_entity_poly.pdbx_strand_id
1 'polypeptide(L)'
;IYIDTGLMRKGETERIKHIYSHMNLDIVYEKDRFLAALKDITDPEEKRKAIGETFIRVFEDEAKKLAADYLIQGTIYPDRIESEGGIKSHHNVGGLPSVMDFKKIVEPIEDLYKDEVREVAWALQLPEEICERMPFPGPGLAVRILGEVTEEKLEVVREANFIVEEELLERFCPWQTFAAVLGKGTGVKGDVRAYGWIVAVRAVGSRDGMTAEALELPWEVLKTLESRITSEISNVARVVYDITPKPPATIEFE
;
A
#
# COMPACT_ATOMS: atom_id res chain seq x y z
N ILE A 1 3.89 -12.63 13.14
CA ILE A 1 2.99 -11.51 13.46
C ILE A 1 2.62 -10.79 12.16
N TYR A 2 1.34 -10.55 11.94
CA TYR A 2 0.81 -9.66 10.92
C TYR A 2 0.07 -8.51 11.61
N ILE A 3 0.52 -7.27 11.39
CA ILE A 3 -0.10 -6.08 11.97
C ILE A 3 -1.08 -5.50 10.94
N ASP A 4 -2.38 -5.62 11.22
CA ASP A 4 -3.41 -4.93 10.45
C ASP A 4 -3.48 -3.48 10.91
N THR A 5 -2.85 -2.61 10.12
CA THR A 5 -2.80 -1.16 10.37
C THR A 5 -4.12 -0.46 10.10
N GLY A 6 -5.11 -1.16 9.52
CA GLY A 6 -6.30 -0.57 8.95
C GLY A 6 -6.05 0.17 7.62
N LEU A 7 -4.80 0.37 7.20
CA LEU A 7 -4.44 1.07 5.96
C LEU A 7 -4.26 0.12 4.77
N MET A 8 -4.67 -1.14 4.93
CA MET A 8 -4.54 -2.19 3.92
C MET A 8 -5.72 -2.21 2.94
N ARG A 9 -5.51 -2.92 1.82
CA ARG A 9 -6.54 -3.17 0.80
C ARG A 9 -7.75 -3.90 1.37
N LYS A 10 -8.87 -3.81 0.65
CA LYS A 10 -10.09 -4.55 0.98
C LYS A 10 -9.79 -6.05 1.01
N GLY A 11 -10.13 -6.71 2.11
CA GLY A 11 -9.95 -8.16 2.27
C GLY A 11 -8.50 -8.63 2.43
N GLU A 12 -7.52 -7.73 2.57
CA GLU A 12 -6.10 -8.08 2.70
C GLU A 12 -5.85 -9.03 3.88
N THR A 13 -6.33 -8.66 5.07
CA THR A 13 -6.09 -9.42 6.31
C THR A 13 -6.65 -10.82 6.23
N GLU A 14 -7.87 -10.99 5.70
CA GLU A 14 -8.48 -12.30 5.53
C GLU A 14 -7.76 -13.14 4.46
N ARG A 15 -7.27 -12.53 3.39
CA ARG A 15 -6.43 -13.21 2.39
C ARG A 15 -5.13 -13.70 3.01
N ILE A 16 -4.43 -12.85 3.76
CA ILE A 16 -3.18 -13.22 4.46
C ILE A 16 -3.43 -14.36 5.45
N LYS A 17 -4.50 -14.28 6.23
CA LYS A 17 -4.91 -15.35 7.15
C LYS A 17 -5.15 -16.67 6.43
N HIS A 18 -5.76 -16.65 5.25
CA HIS A 18 -5.99 -17.84 4.45
C HIS A 18 -4.68 -18.43 3.90
N ILE A 19 -3.86 -17.60 3.25
CA ILE A 19 -2.59 -18.00 2.63
C ILE A 19 -1.64 -18.62 3.65
N TYR A 20 -1.51 -17.99 4.82
CA TYR A 20 -0.62 -18.42 5.89
C TYR A 20 -1.33 -19.24 6.97
N SER A 21 -2.50 -19.82 6.68
CA SER A 21 -3.27 -20.65 7.62
C SER A 21 -2.54 -21.89 8.13
N HIS A 22 -1.53 -22.35 7.38
CA HIS A 22 -0.64 -23.45 7.75
C HIS A 22 0.50 -23.02 8.69
N MET A 23 0.68 -21.72 8.92
CA MET A 23 1.65 -21.15 9.86
C MET A 23 0.95 -20.71 11.15
N ASN A 24 1.72 -20.61 12.24
CA ASN A 24 1.25 -20.00 13.49
C ASN A 24 1.28 -18.47 13.38
N LEU A 25 0.37 -17.90 12.58
CA LEU A 25 0.31 -16.46 12.31
C LEU A 25 -0.58 -15.74 13.34
N ASP A 26 0.04 -14.93 14.20
CA ASP A 26 -0.69 -13.98 15.04
C ASP A 26 -1.07 -12.72 14.26
N ILE A 27 -2.37 -12.39 14.26
CA ILE A 27 -2.93 -11.18 13.64
C ILE A 27 -3.23 -10.15 14.73
N VAL A 28 -2.71 -8.94 14.55
CA VAL A 28 -2.79 -7.85 15.52
C VAL A 28 -3.50 -6.67 14.86
N TYR A 29 -4.71 -6.35 15.32
CA TYR A 29 -5.56 -5.30 14.75
C TYR A 29 -5.30 -3.96 15.44
N GLU A 30 -4.72 -3.00 14.73
CA GLU A 30 -4.24 -1.73 15.30
C GLU A 30 -4.80 -0.50 14.55
N LYS A 31 -5.85 -0.67 13.76
CA LYS A 31 -6.51 0.41 12.99
C LYS A 31 -6.66 1.70 13.78
N ASP A 32 -7.21 1.62 15.00
CA ASP A 32 -7.49 2.81 15.81
C ASP A 32 -6.21 3.54 16.24
N ARG A 33 -5.14 2.80 16.55
CA ARG A 33 -3.83 3.38 16.93
C ARG A 33 -3.18 4.09 15.74
N PHE A 34 -3.24 3.50 14.54
CA PHE A 34 -2.74 4.14 13.33
C PHE A 34 -3.56 5.38 12.92
N LEU A 35 -4.90 5.31 13.00
CA LEU A 35 -5.75 6.47 12.71
C LEU A 35 -5.54 7.60 13.73
N ALA A 36 -5.37 7.27 15.02
CA ALA A 36 -5.06 8.26 16.04
C ALA A 36 -3.70 8.94 15.79
N ALA A 37 -2.70 8.19 15.33
CA ALA A 37 -1.38 8.72 15.00
C ALA A 37 -1.37 9.61 13.75
N LEU A 38 -2.34 9.44 12.84
CA LEU A 38 -2.46 10.21 11.60
C LEU A 38 -3.37 11.44 11.71
N LYS A 39 -4.02 11.63 12.85
CA LYS A 39 -4.96 12.71 13.09
C LYS A 39 -4.29 14.07 12.89
N ASP A 40 -4.95 14.98 12.19
CA ASP A 40 -4.48 16.35 11.90
C ASP A 40 -3.18 16.42 11.07
N ILE A 41 -2.64 15.29 10.57
CA ILE A 41 -1.44 15.25 9.72
C ILE A 41 -1.84 15.30 8.24
N THR A 42 -1.34 16.29 7.51
CA THR A 42 -1.56 16.41 6.06
C THR A 42 -0.30 16.21 5.23
N ASP A 43 0.88 16.45 5.81
CA ASP A 43 2.15 16.35 5.11
C ASP A 43 2.51 14.87 4.81
N PRO A 44 2.88 14.52 3.57
CA PRO A 44 3.23 13.14 3.19
C PRO A 44 4.37 12.52 3.99
N GLU A 45 5.43 13.27 4.26
CA GLU A 45 6.60 12.78 4.97
C GLU A 45 6.29 12.60 6.46
N GLU A 46 5.50 13.49 7.04
CA GLU A 46 4.98 13.33 8.40
C GLU A 46 4.04 12.10 8.51
N LYS A 47 3.16 11.87 7.52
CA LYS A 47 2.34 10.64 7.45
C LYS A 47 3.22 9.39 7.46
N ARG A 48 4.24 9.35 6.61
CA ARG A 48 5.20 8.23 6.51
C ARG A 48 5.90 7.98 7.84
N LYS A 49 6.41 9.03 8.47
CA LYS A 49 7.10 8.97 9.77
C LYS A 49 6.17 8.47 10.88
N ALA A 50 4.95 9.01 10.97
CA ALA A 50 3.98 8.62 11.98
C ALA A 50 3.57 7.14 11.86
N ILE A 51 3.34 6.66 10.63
CA ILE A 51 3.02 5.25 10.37
C ILE A 51 4.20 4.34 10.71
N GLY A 52 5.41 4.70 10.27
CA GLY A 52 6.61 3.92 10.57
C GLY A 52 6.86 3.80 12.07
N GLU A 53 6.81 4.92 12.80
CA GLU A 53 6.97 4.95 14.26
C GLU A 53 5.88 4.13 14.97
N THR A 54 4.62 4.25 14.55
CA THR A 54 3.51 3.50 15.13
C THR A 54 3.69 2.00 14.91
N PHE A 55 4.09 1.60 13.70
CA PHE A 55 4.36 0.20 13.38
C PHE A 55 5.47 -0.38 14.25
N ILE A 56 6.58 0.34 14.42
CA ILE A 56 7.69 -0.08 15.27
C ILE A 56 7.22 -0.28 16.71
N ARG A 57 6.46 0.67 17.26
CA ARG A 57 5.94 0.58 18.64
C ARG A 57 4.99 -0.61 18.83
N VAL A 58 4.08 -0.85 17.88
CA VAL A 58 3.20 -2.04 17.92
C VAL A 58 4.05 -3.31 17.85
N PHE A 59 4.99 -3.37 16.92
CA PHE A 59 5.85 -4.53 16.74
C PHE A 59 6.67 -4.83 18.01
N GLU A 60 7.19 -3.82 18.70
CA GLU A 60 7.84 -3.97 20.00
C GLU A 60 6.92 -4.55 21.08
N ASP A 61 5.70 -4.00 21.19
CA ASP A 61 4.72 -4.44 22.17
C ASP A 61 4.42 -5.94 22.00
N GLU A 62 4.34 -6.41 20.75
CA GLU A 62 4.12 -7.81 20.41
C GLU A 62 5.37 -8.69 20.57
N ALA A 63 6.54 -8.21 20.16
CA ALA A 63 7.81 -8.93 20.32
C ALA A 63 8.13 -9.19 21.80
N LYS A 64 7.85 -8.23 22.68
CA LYS A 64 7.99 -8.37 24.14
C LYS A 64 7.05 -9.42 24.71
N LYS A 65 5.80 -9.50 24.22
CA LYS A 65 4.83 -10.52 24.65
C LYS A 65 5.26 -11.93 24.27
N LEU A 66 5.88 -12.08 23.09
CA LEU A 66 6.35 -13.38 22.59
C LEU A 66 7.72 -13.80 23.12
N ALA A 67 8.45 -12.91 23.82
CA ALA A 67 9.82 -13.14 24.27
C ALA A 67 10.73 -13.67 23.16
N ALA A 68 10.63 -13.08 21.96
CA ALA A 68 11.33 -13.55 20.77
C ALA A 68 12.85 -13.26 20.84
N ASP A 69 13.66 -14.29 20.60
CA ASP A 69 15.13 -14.19 20.61
C ASP A 69 15.72 -13.70 19.28
N TYR A 70 15.04 -13.93 18.15
CA TYR A 70 15.53 -13.67 16.80
C TYR A 70 14.49 -12.90 15.99
N LEU A 71 14.97 -11.99 15.14
CA LEU A 71 14.15 -11.29 14.16
C LEU A 71 14.56 -11.73 12.76
N ILE A 72 13.59 -12.15 11.94
CA ILE A 72 13.81 -12.44 10.52
C ILE A 72 13.30 -11.26 9.69
N GLN A 73 14.12 -10.75 8.78
CA GLN A 73 13.74 -9.69 7.85
C GLN A 73 13.91 -10.13 6.40
N GLY A 74 12.98 -9.68 5.54
CA GLY A 74 13.03 -9.92 4.10
C GLY A 74 13.85 -8.87 3.33
N THR A 75 14.89 -8.33 3.95
CA THR A 75 15.78 -7.33 3.33
C THR A 75 16.50 -7.93 2.14
N ILE A 76 16.56 -7.18 1.03
CA ILE A 76 17.17 -7.62 -0.24
C ILE A 76 18.36 -6.75 -0.62
N TYR A 77 19.15 -7.19 -1.60
CA TYR A 77 20.41 -6.55 -1.98
C TYR A 77 20.26 -5.06 -2.38
N PRO A 78 19.24 -4.67 -3.17
CA PRO A 78 18.97 -3.25 -3.45
C PRO A 78 18.77 -2.38 -2.19
N ASP A 79 18.13 -2.91 -1.15
CA ASP A 79 17.86 -2.15 0.08
C ASP A 79 19.15 -1.84 0.85
N ARG A 80 20.14 -2.75 0.81
CA ARG A 80 21.44 -2.55 1.46
C ARG A 80 22.24 -1.45 0.78
N ILE A 81 22.32 -1.47 -0.55
CA ILE A 81 23.04 -0.44 -1.33
C ILE A 81 22.42 0.95 -1.11
N GLU A 82 21.10 1.07 -1.10
CA GLU A 82 20.41 2.36 -0.88
C GLU A 82 20.62 2.90 0.54
N SER A 83 20.77 2.01 1.52
CA SER A 83 21.05 2.36 2.92
C SER A 83 22.51 2.78 3.12
N GLU A 84 23.47 2.09 2.48
CA GLU A 84 24.90 2.44 2.52
C GLU A 84 25.21 3.75 1.75
N GLY A 85 24.46 4.03 0.68
CA GLY A 85 24.58 5.25 -0.12
C GLY A 85 23.95 6.51 0.49
N GLY A 86 23.27 6.40 1.64
CA GLY A 86 22.62 7.52 2.32
C GLY A 86 21.36 8.05 1.62
N ILE A 87 20.78 7.29 0.68
CA ILE A 87 19.63 7.71 -0.14
C ILE A 87 18.30 7.33 0.53
N LYS A 88 18.26 6.25 1.32
CA LYS A 88 17.12 5.91 2.19
C LYS A 88 17.54 5.97 3.65
N SER A 89 17.02 6.93 4.40
CA SER A 89 17.43 7.17 5.78
C SER A 89 16.87 6.16 6.79
N HIS A 90 15.73 5.49 6.57
CA HIS A 90 15.16 4.61 7.61
C HIS A 90 14.17 3.58 7.08
N HIS A 91 14.59 2.43 6.55
CA HIS A 91 13.59 1.37 6.32
C HIS A 91 13.92 -0.05 6.76
N ASN A 92 15.18 -0.48 6.86
CA ASN A 92 15.42 -1.89 7.24
C ASN A 92 16.16 -2.09 8.57
N VAL A 93 16.98 -1.15 9.05
CA VAL A 93 17.70 -1.34 10.34
C VAL A 93 17.68 -0.10 11.25
N GLY A 94 17.57 1.12 10.70
CA GLY A 94 17.66 2.36 11.48
C GLY A 94 16.40 2.77 12.26
N GLY A 95 15.34 1.97 12.24
CA GLY A 95 14.06 2.27 12.92
C GLY A 95 13.79 1.41 14.15
N LEU A 96 14.48 0.27 14.32
CA LEU A 96 14.37 -0.49 15.56
C LEU A 96 14.95 0.39 16.68
N PRO A 97 14.23 0.61 17.80
CA PRO A 97 14.80 1.37 18.88
C PRO A 97 16.07 0.68 19.36
N SER A 98 16.99 1.48 19.90
CA SER A 98 18.20 1.02 20.59
C SER A 98 17.98 -0.02 21.72
N VAL A 99 16.75 -0.45 21.99
CA VAL A 99 16.32 -1.20 23.18
C VAL A 99 15.59 -2.52 22.85
N MET A 100 15.56 -2.97 21.59
CA MET A 100 15.09 -4.33 21.29
C MET A 100 16.24 -5.33 21.37
N ASP A 101 16.28 -6.10 22.46
CA ASP A 101 17.27 -7.14 22.74
C ASP A 101 17.02 -8.42 21.91
N PHE A 102 17.01 -8.32 20.58
CA PHE A 102 17.12 -9.52 19.75
C PHE A 102 18.56 -10.03 19.83
N LYS A 103 18.75 -11.34 20.05
CA LYS A 103 20.08 -11.96 20.01
C LYS A 103 20.75 -11.79 18.66
N LYS A 104 19.95 -11.83 17.58
CA LYS A 104 20.42 -11.65 16.20
C LYS A 104 19.26 -11.30 15.26
N ILE A 105 19.54 -10.44 14.29
CA ILE A 105 18.73 -10.23 13.09
C ILE A 105 19.22 -11.19 11.99
N VAL A 106 18.29 -11.88 11.33
CA VAL A 106 18.57 -12.86 10.26
C VAL A 106 17.92 -12.37 8.96
N GLU A 107 18.74 -12.14 7.95
CA GLU A 107 18.33 -11.59 6.65
C GLU A 107 18.64 -12.63 5.55
N PRO A 108 17.82 -13.70 5.40
CA PRO A 108 18.18 -14.87 4.59
C PRO A 108 18.24 -14.61 3.07
N ILE A 109 17.73 -13.46 2.62
CA ILE A 109 17.63 -13.08 1.20
C ILE A 109 18.36 -11.76 0.90
N GLU A 110 19.29 -11.36 1.77
CA GLU A 110 20.00 -10.07 1.68
C GLU A 110 20.86 -9.89 0.43
N ASP A 111 21.29 -11.00 -0.19
CA ASP A 111 22.14 -10.99 -1.38
C ASP A 111 21.35 -11.07 -2.70
N LEU A 112 20.01 -11.10 -2.64
CA LEU A 112 19.16 -11.31 -3.81
C LEU A 112 18.59 -10.00 -4.39
N TYR A 113 18.43 -9.95 -5.71
CA TYR A 113 17.61 -8.96 -6.43
C TYR A 113 16.12 -9.36 -6.45
N LYS A 114 15.25 -8.43 -6.87
CA LYS A 114 13.79 -8.61 -6.77
C LYS A 114 13.26 -9.74 -7.66
N ASP A 115 13.84 -9.90 -8.85
CA ASP A 115 13.59 -11.00 -9.77
C ASP A 115 14.03 -12.35 -9.18
N GLU A 116 15.22 -12.41 -8.58
CA GLU A 116 15.73 -13.63 -7.90
C GLU A 116 14.85 -14.02 -6.71
N VAL A 117 14.33 -13.06 -5.93
CA VAL A 117 13.37 -13.33 -4.85
C VAL A 117 12.08 -13.95 -5.39
N ARG A 118 11.62 -13.55 -6.59
CA ARG A 118 10.46 -14.19 -7.24
C ARG A 118 10.78 -15.63 -7.63
N GLU A 119 11.97 -15.91 -8.17
CA GLU A 119 12.41 -17.28 -8.47
C GLU A 119 12.44 -18.15 -7.22
N VAL A 120 12.94 -17.62 -6.09
CA VAL A 120 12.90 -18.32 -4.80
C VAL A 120 11.47 -18.59 -4.35
N ALA A 121 10.57 -17.60 -4.46
CA ALA A 121 9.16 -17.78 -4.12
C ALA A 121 8.49 -18.90 -4.93
N TRP A 122 8.77 -18.97 -6.24
CA TRP A 122 8.31 -20.04 -7.11
C TRP A 122 8.91 -21.41 -6.74
N ALA A 123 10.20 -21.47 -6.44
CA ALA A 123 10.87 -22.70 -6.01
C ALA A 123 10.33 -23.22 -4.66
N LEU A 124 9.91 -22.32 -3.77
CA LEU A 124 9.22 -22.63 -2.52
C LEU A 124 7.74 -22.96 -2.69
N GLN A 125 7.23 -22.96 -3.94
CA GLN A 125 5.84 -23.25 -4.27
C GLN A 125 4.84 -22.33 -3.54
N LEU A 126 5.21 -21.05 -3.35
CA LEU A 126 4.27 -20.06 -2.84
C LEU A 126 3.15 -19.83 -3.88
N PRO A 127 1.94 -19.43 -3.44
CA PRO A 127 0.85 -19.11 -4.36
C PRO A 127 1.27 -18.05 -5.39
N GLU A 128 0.81 -18.20 -6.63
CA GLU A 128 1.06 -17.26 -7.73
C GLU A 128 0.70 -15.82 -7.34
N GLU A 129 -0.41 -15.64 -6.61
CA GLU A 129 -0.86 -14.34 -6.09
C GLU A 129 0.13 -13.65 -5.13
N ILE A 130 1.05 -14.40 -4.51
CA ILE A 130 2.15 -13.87 -3.68
C ILE A 130 3.38 -13.59 -4.55
N CYS A 131 3.70 -14.49 -5.47
CA CYS A 131 4.87 -14.38 -6.36
C CYS A 131 4.78 -13.18 -7.30
N GLU A 132 3.58 -12.92 -7.84
CA GLU A 132 3.36 -11.89 -8.88
C GLU A 132 2.67 -10.63 -8.35
N ARG A 133 2.54 -10.53 -7.02
CA ARG A 133 1.78 -9.46 -6.40
C ARG A 133 2.32 -8.08 -6.76
N MET A 134 1.41 -7.17 -7.16
CA MET A 134 1.77 -5.77 -7.36
C MET A 134 2.38 -5.17 -6.08
N PRO A 135 3.38 -4.28 -6.22
CA PRO A 135 3.90 -3.50 -5.11
C PRO A 135 2.79 -2.73 -4.39
N PHE A 136 2.81 -2.80 -3.05
CA PHE A 136 1.94 -2.02 -2.18
C PHE A 136 2.83 -1.22 -1.20
N PRO A 137 2.64 0.11 -1.08
CA PRO A 137 3.51 0.92 -0.24
C PRO A 137 3.37 0.56 1.24
N GLY A 138 4.45 0.67 2.01
CA GLY A 138 4.43 0.42 3.46
C GLY A 138 3.37 1.25 4.22
N PRO A 139 3.24 2.56 3.94
CA PRO A 139 2.13 3.39 4.45
C PRO A 139 0.73 2.99 3.97
N GLY A 140 0.62 2.07 3.03
CA GLY A 140 -0.63 1.58 2.46
C GLY A 140 -1.48 2.68 1.84
N LEU A 141 -2.78 2.65 2.13
CA LEU A 141 -3.76 3.59 1.59
C LEU A 141 -3.55 5.04 2.07
N ALA A 142 -2.73 5.29 3.10
CA ALA A 142 -2.49 6.65 3.60
C ALA A 142 -1.76 7.56 2.59
N VAL A 143 -0.89 6.98 1.74
CA VAL A 143 -0.22 7.71 0.64
C VAL A 143 -1.05 7.73 -0.65
N ARG A 144 -2.31 7.31 -0.57
CA ARG A 144 -3.31 7.42 -1.65
C ARG A 144 -4.46 8.34 -1.24
N ILE A 145 -4.32 9.02 -0.11
CA ILE A 145 -5.27 10.00 0.41
C ILE A 145 -4.52 11.32 0.53
N LEU A 146 -4.95 12.31 -0.26
CA LEU A 146 -4.40 13.65 -0.16
C LEU A 146 -4.90 14.35 1.11
N GLY A 147 -3.97 14.98 1.81
CA GLY A 147 -4.17 15.61 3.10
C GLY A 147 -4.45 14.58 4.22
N GLU A 148 -5.30 14.97 5.17
CA GLU A 148 -5.59 14.16 6.36
C GLU A 148 -6.26 12.83 6.03
N VAL A 149 -5.79 11.76 6.69
CA VAL A 149 -6.36 10.42 6.60
C VAL A 149 -7.51 10.27 7.59
N THR A 150 -8.73 10.30 7.09
CA THR A 150 -9.95 10.10 7.89
C THR A 150 -10.59 8.75 7.58
N GLU A 151 -11.40 8.22 8.48
CA GLU A 151 -12.12 6.97 8.26
C GLU A 151 -13.01 7.02 7.01
N GLU A 152 -13.68 8.16 6.77
CA GLU A 152 -14.48 8.39 5.57
C GLU A 152 -13.64 8.27 4.29
N LYS A 153 -12.51 8.97 4.20
CA LYS A 153 -11.63 8.90 3.02
C LYS A 153 -11.04 7.50 2.85
N LEU A 154 -10.75 6.84 3.97
CA LEU A 154 -10.17 5.51 3.98
C LEU A 154 -11.16 4.45 3.47
N GLU A 155 -12.44 4.55 3.81
CA GLU A 155 -13.49 3.72 3.22
C GLU A 155 -13.60 3.94 1.71
N VAL A 156 -13.66 5.21 1.27
CA VAL A 156 -13.75 5.57 -0.14
C VAL A 156 -12.57 5.04 -0.95
N VAL A 157 -11.33 5.28 -0.50
CA VAL A 157 -10.15 4.84 -1.24
C VAL A 157 -10.05 3.31 -1.25
N ARG A 158 -10.47 2.63 -0.18
CA ARG A 158 -10.42 1.17 -0.10
C ARG A 158 -11.39 0.51 -1.09
N GLU A 159 -12.62 1.02 -1.15
CA GLU A 159 -13.64 0.53 -2.10
C GLU A 159 -13.26 0.88 -3.54
N ALA A 160 -12.83 2.12 -3.79
CA ALA A 160 -12.40 2.54 -5.12
C ALA A 160 -11.19 1.74 -5.61
N ASN A 161 -10.21 1.48 -4.74
CA ASN A 161 -9.04 0.69 -5.08
C ASN A 161 -9.42 -0.76 -5.41
N PHE A 162 -10.38 -1.33 -4.69
CA PHE A 162 -10.89 -2.67 -4.99
C PHE A 162 -11.51 -2.73 -6.40
N ILE A 163 -12.36 -1.76 -6.76
CA ILE A 163 -12.96 -1.68 -8.11
C ILE A 163 -11.87 -1.53 -9.18
N VAL A 164 -10.87 -0.67 -8.95
CA VAL A 164 -9.77 -0.47 -9.89
C VAL A 164 -8.95 -1.75 -10.09
N GLU A 165 -8.58 -2.44 -9.02
CA GLU A 165 -7.84 -3.70 -9.11
C GLU A 165 -8.67 -4.79 -9.82
N GLU A 166 -9.96 -4.91 -9.50
CA GLU A 166 -10.86 -5.89 -10.13
C GLU A 166 -11.01 -5.68 -11.65
N GLU A 167 -11.14 -4.43 -12.10
CA GLU A 167 -11.31 -4.13 -13.52
C GLU A 167 -10.02 -4.23 -14.34
N LEU A 168 -8.86 -3.97 -13.71
CA LEU A 168 -7.62 -3.74 -14.45
C LEU A 168 -6.55 -4.84 -14.29
N LEU A 169 -6.45 -5.49 -13.13
CA LEU A 169 -5.28 -6.30 -12.78
C LEU A 169 -5.04 -7.46 -13.76
N GLU A 170 -6.05 -8.30 -13.98
CA GLU A 170 -5.93 -9.48 -14.83
C GLU A 170 -5.94 -9.14 -16.33
N ARG A 171 -6.62 -8.05 -16.72
CA ARG A 171 -6.88 -7.72 -18.13
C ARG A 171 -5.76 -6.91 -18.77
N PHE A 172 -5.04 -6.12 -17.99
CA PHE A 172 -4.04 -5.18 -18.47
C PHE A 172 -2.65 -5.41 -17.86
N CYS A 173 -2.54 -6.28 -16.86
CA CYS A 173 -1.30 -6.61 -16.17
C CYS A 173 -0.43 -5.38 -15.86
N PRO A 174 -1.00 -4.33 -15.22
CA PRO A 174 -0.24 -3.13 -14.88
C PRO A 174 0.93 -3.47 -13.98
N TRP A 175 2.02 -2.69 -14.07
CA TRP A 175 3.08 -2.75 -13.05
C TRP A 175 2.52 -2.34 -11.68
N GLN A 176 1.69 -1.30 -11.68
CA GLN A 176 0.91 -0.90 -10.53
C GLN A 176 -0.39 -0.24 -10.97
N THR A 177 -1.49 -0.53 -10.29
CA THR A 177 -2.74 0.20 -10.42
C THR A 177 -3.41 0.41 -9.07
N PHE A 178 -4.09 1.55 -8.90
CA PHE A 178 -4.77 1.92 -7.67
C PHE A 178 -5.72 3.10 -7.85
N ALA A 179 -6.53 3.34 -6.81
CA ALA A 179 -7.31 4.57 -6.66
C ALA A 179 -6.69 5.48 -5.59
N ALA A 180 -6.85 6.79 -5.75
CA ALA A 180 -6.48 7.81 -4.77
C ALA A 180 -7.61 8.84 -4.56
N VAL A 181 -7.72 9.40 -3.36
CA VAL A 181 -8.72 10.42 -3.01
C VAL A 181 -8.06 11.79 -2.98
N LEU A 182 -8.46 12.68 -3.89
CA LEU A 182 -7.81 13.98 -4.07
C LEU A 182 -8.38 15.10 -3.19
N GLY A 183 -9.70 15.09 -3.00
CA GLY A 183 -10.44 16.21 -2.40
C GLY A 183 -11.91 16.15 -2.77
N LYS A 184 -12.66 17.24 -2.54
CA LYS A 184 -14.09 17.30 -2.84
C LYS A 184 -14.40 18.16 -4.06
N GLY A 185 -15.37 17.73 -4.86
CA GLY A 185 -15.87 18.41 -6.05
C GLY A 185 -17.39 18.38 -6.12
N THR A 186 -17.95 19.23 -6.98
CA THR A 186 -19.40 19.24 -7.25
C THR A 186 -19.79 18.11 -8.18
N GLY A 187 -20.96 17.52 -7.92
CA GLY A 187 -21.65 16.57 -8.80
C GLY A 187 -23.16 16.80 -8.78
N VAL A 188 -23.91 15.95 -9.47
CA VAL A 188 -25.37 15.92 -9.44
C VAL A 188 -25.80 14.48 -9.20
N LYS A 189 -26.67 14.25 -8.22
CA LYS A 189 -27.22 12.93 -7.90
C LYS A 189 -28.72 13.05 -7.67
N GLY A 190 -29.51 12.43 -8.55
CA GLY A 190 -30.98 12.48 -8.50
C GLY A 190 -31.51 13.92 -8.51
N ASP A 191 -31.05 14.74 -9.45
CA ASP A 191 -31.41 16.16 -9.63
C ASP A 191 -31.03 17.12 -8.48
N VAL A 192 -30.34 16.64 -7.45
CA VAL A 192 -29.81 17.47 -6.36
C VAL A 192 -28.31 17.69 -6.55
N ARG A 193 -27.85 18.92 -6.30
CA ARG A 193 -26.42 19.25 -6.28
C ARG A 193 -25.74 18.45 -5.17
N ALA A 194 -24.78 17.63 -5.54
CA ALA A 194 -23.96 16.85 -4.63
C ALA A 194 -22.59 17.50 -4.45
N TYR A 195 -21.99 17.29 -3.29
CA TYR A 195 -20.59 17.61 -3.02
C TYR A 195 -19.93 16.37 -2.45
N GLY A 196 -18.99 15.79 -3.18
CA GLY A 196 -18.43 14.48 -2.88
C GLY A 196 -16.98 14.37 -3.31
N TRP A 197 -16.36 13.23 -3.02
CA TRP A 197 -14.95 12.98 -3.28
C TRP A 197 -14.63 12.93 -4.78
N ILE A 198 -13.45 13.39 -5.13
CA ILE A 198 -12.83 13.19 -6.43
C ILE A 198 -11.84 12.04 -6.28
N VAL A 199 -12.08 10.97 -7.01
CA VAL A 199 -11.20 9.80 -7.05
C VAL A 199 -10.34 9.86 -8.31
N ALA A 200 -9.03 9.72 -8.14
CA ALA A 200 -8.10 9.49 -9.23
C ALA A 200 -7.86 8.00 -9.41
N VAL A 201 -7.87 7.53 -10.66
CA VAL A 201 -7.40 6.21 -11.04
C VAL A 201 -6.01 6.35 -11.65
N ARG A 202 -5.07 5.53 -11.16
CA ARG A 202 -3.71 5.43 -11.67
C ARG A 202 -3.46 4.01 -12.14
N ALA A 203 -2.97 3.85 -13.36
CA ALA A 203 -2.53 2.55 -13.88
C ALA A 203 -1.29 2.80 -14.75
N VAL A 204 -0.18 2.15 -14.42
CA VAL A 204 1.10 2.38 -15.09
C VAL A 204 1.77 1.09 -15.53
N GLY A 205 2.44 1.16 -16.68
CA GLY A 205 3.44 0.19 -17.12
C GLY A 205 4.83 0.66 -16.72
N SER A 206 5.67 -0.25 -16.23
CA SER A 206 7.06 0.02 -15.85
C SER A 206 7.89 -1.27 -15.84
N ARG A 207 9.21 -1.13 -15.89
CA ARG A 207 10.16 -2.25 -15.74
C ARG A 207 10.72 -2.36 -14.32
N ASP A 208 10.93 -1.24 -13.66
CA ASP A 208 11.66 -1.13 -12.39
C ASP A 208 11.09 -0.07 -11.43
N GLY A 209 10.04 0.64 -11.83
CA GLY A 209 9.45 1.76 -11.08
C GLY A 209 10.24 3.07 -11.14
N MET A 210 11.40 3.13 -11.81
CA MET A 210 12.19 4.37 -11.98
C MET A 210 11.58 5.27 -13.06
N THR A 211 11.11 4.68 -14.14
CA THR A 211 10.28 5.34 -15.16
C THR A 211 8.95 4.62 -15.32
N ALA A 212 7.89 5.32 -15.66
CA ALA A 212 6.58 4.72 -15.84
C ALA A 212 5.72 5.49 -16.84
N GLU A 213 4.97 4.77 -17.66
CA GLU A 213 4.00 5.32 -18.60
C GLU A 213 2.59 4.97 -18.14
N ALA A 214 1.66 5.92 -18.27
CA ALA A 214 0.26 5.64 -18.00
C ALA A 214 -0.25 4.62 -19.04
N LEU A 215 -1.03 3.64 -18.59
CA LEU A 215 -1.61 2.67 -19.52
C LEU A 215 -2.64 3.36 -20.44
N GLU A 216 -2.58 3.05 -21.73
CA GLU A 216 -3.60 3.45 -22.69
C GLU A 216 -4.83 2.55 -22.55
N LEU A 217 -5.70 2.88 -21.60
CA LEU A 217 -6.93 2.13 -21.36
C LEU A 217 -7.99 2.47 -22.41
N PRO A 218 -8.71 1.48 -22.99
CA PRO A 218 -9.84 1.74 -23.86
C PRO A 218 -10.87 2.63 -23.16
N TRP A 219 -11.47 3.56 -23.90
CA TRP A 219 -12.44 4.51 -23.33
C TRP A 219 -13.64 3.83 -22.65
N GLU A 220 -14.03 2.64 -23.12
CA GLU A 220 -15.09 1.84 -22.46
C GLU A 220 -14.69 1.35 -21.07
N VAL A 221 -13.42 1.00 -20.84
CA VAL A 221 -12.91 0.60 -19.53
C VAL A 221 -12.92 1.79 -18.57
N LEU A 222 -12.51 2.97 -19.05
CA LEU A 222 -12.58 4.20 -18.27
C LEU A 222 -14.02 4.57 -17.89
N LYS A 223 -14.98 4.36 -18.80
CA LYS A 223 -16.42 4.52 -18.51
C LYS A 223 -16.93 3.51 -17.49
N THR A 224 -16.49 2.25 -17.56
CA THR A 224 -16.85 1.23 -16.55
C THR A 224 -16.32 1.63 -15.17
N LEU A 225 -15.04 2.01 -15.08
CA LEU A 225 -14.43 2.48 -13.83
C LEU A 225 -15.18 3.67 -13.24
N GLU A 226 -15.46 4.69 -14.06
CA GLU A 226 -16.22 5.87 -13.62
C GLU A 226 -17.60 5.47 -13.09
N SER A 227 -18.37 4.72 -13.87
CA SER A 227 -19.72 4.29 -13.53
C SER A 227 -19.77 3.47 -12.24
N ARG A 228 -18.87 2.48 -12.10
CA ARG A 228 -18.80 1.63 -10.89
C ARG A 228 -18.42 2.45 -9.66
N ILE A 229 -17.38 3.26 -9.75
CA ILE A 229 -16.93 4.08 -8.62
C ILE A 229 -18.01 5.09 -8.18
N THR A 230 -18.70 5.78 -9.10
CA THR A 230 -19.72 6.78 -8.74
C THR A 230 -21.07 6.18 -8.30
N SER A 231 -21.40 4.98 -8.78
CA SER A 231 -22.65 4.29 -8.42
C SER A 231 -22.54 3.47 -7.13
N GLU A 232 -21.43 2.74 -6.94
CA GLU A 232 -21.21 1.87 -5.78
C GLU A 232 -20.76 2.67 -4.54
N ILE A 233 -20.03 3.78 -4.72
CA ILE A 233 -19.51 4.61 -3.61
C ILE A 233 -20.30 5.91 -3.51
N SER A 234 -21.22 5.94 -2.53
CA SER A 234 -22.30 6.94 -2.49
C SER A 234 -21.84 8.40 -2.44
N ASN A 235 -20.69 8.68 -1.84
CA ASN A 235 -20.11 10.00 -1.59
C ASN A 235 -18.99 10.38 -2.59
N VAL A 236 -18.80 9.63 -3.68
CA VAL A 236 -17.92 10.03 -4.80
C VAL A 236 -18.71 10.85 -5.81
N ALA A 237 -18.16 12.00 -6.22
CA ALA A 237 -18.79 12.92 -7.17
C ALA A 237 -18.16 12.89 -8.56
N ARG A 238 -16.85 12.61 -8.66
CA ARG A 238 -16.11 12.58 -9.93
C ARG A 238 -15.00 11.56 -9.88
N VAL A 239 -14.70 11.02 -11.06
CA VAL A 239 -13.53 10.17 -11.30
C VAL A 239 -12.64 10.82 -12.35
N VAL A 240 -11.34 10.76 -12.16
CA VAL A 240 -10.32 11.21 -13.11
C VAL A 240 -9.31 10.10 -13.35
N TYR A 241 -8.66 10.09 -14.51
CA TYR A 241 -7.58 9.16 -14.83
C TYR A 241 -6.28 9.93 -15.03
N ASP A 242 -5.22 9.53 -14.34
CA ASP A 242 -3.92 10.20 -14.41
C ASP A 242 -3.07 9.67 -15.56
N ILE A 243 -2.86 10.54 -16.55
CA ILE A 243 -2.07 10.28 -17.77
C ILE A 243 -0.62 10.77 -17.67
N THR A 244 -0.19 11.28 -16.51
CA THR A 244 1.13 11.91 -16.36
C THR A 244 2.22 10.84 -16.26
N PRO A 245 3.27 10.84 -17.10
CA PRO A 245 4.36 9.87 -16.98
C PRO A 245 5.25 10.14 -15.76
N LYS A 246 6.07 9.15 -15.40
CA LYS A 246 7.21 9.31 -14.50
C LYS A 246 8.51 9.27 -15.32
N PRO A 247 9.28 10.36 -15.41
CA PRO A 247 8.99 11.75 -14.99
C PRO A 247 7.92 12.44 -15.90
N PRO A 248 7.28 13.57 -15.48
CA PRO A 248 7.63 14.43 -14.35
C PRO A 248 6.98 14.06 -13.00
N ALA A 249 5.99 13.17 -12.97
CA ALA A 249 5.31 12.78 -11.74
C ALA A 249 6.00 11.61 -11.02
N THR A 250 5.58 11.34 -9.80
CA THR A 250 5.77 10.04 -9.14
C THR A 250 4.68 9.06 -9.56
N ILE A 251 4.77 7.80 -9.11
CA ILE A 251 3.68 6.84 -9.31
C ILE A 251 2.53 7.13 -8.32
N GLU A 252 2.83 7.27 -7.03
CA GLU A 252 1.88 7.50 -5.92
C GLU A 252 1.35 8.97 -5.87
N PHE A 253 0.24 9.18 -5.14
CA PHE A 253 -0.51 10.43 -4.98
C PHE A 253 -0.54 10.84 -3.50
N GLU A 254 0.48 11.58 -3.03
CA GLU A 254 0.70 11.85 -1.60
C GLU A 254 0.20 13.20 -1.10
#